data_AF-A0A261CI85-F1
#
_entry.id   AF-A0A261CI85-F1
#
_cell.length_a   1.000
_cell.length_b   1.000
_cell.length_c   1.000
_cell.angle_alpha   90.00
_cell.angle_beta   90.00
_cell.angle_gamma   90.00
#
_symmetry.space_group_name_H-M   'P 1'
#
loop_
_entity.id
_entity.type
_entity.pdbx_description
1 polymer ?
#
loop_
_entity_poly.entity_id
_entity_poly.type
_entity_poly.pdbx_seq_one_letter_code
_entity_poly.pdbx_strand_id
1 'polypeptide(L)'
;MQLIRLHFSLMSRIAKLIGQMCWRNSRHIKYRFDLEIRKEPLIAFTAGKHRWVYLITTDLAKSDKSGNREDLENIELLHKYYENSIEGMKDWFQIVQKTLNATLQYFMIKTDDYPTQNKLFIDWIKTHTSSVEQCGFDGSNQADDDVMYCLATMQITWGLYLYAKLSDQFTYNCSCEFAYFSVQYGEWLKLERLMWIPAIRISIIRSSLTPQELKGFFQLWMAKIIHQNLQYFDIVVKSRQHVEAIESLPHSKIDNEEPLHLVNVFYEATLLAGIEIKRCDGATAVLGLCESPHSDFGLLCFCLRSD
;
A
#
# COMPACT_ATOMS: atom_id res chain seq x y z
N MET A 1 -23.98 27.46 -21.21
CA MET A 1 -25.04 26.42 -21.25
C MET A 1 -24.50 24.97 -21.30
N GLN A 2 -23.28 24.72 -21.82
CA GLN A 2 -22.63 23.39 -21.79
C GLN A 2 -22.12 22.96 -20.40
N LEU A 3 -21.58 23.87 -19.57
CA LEU A 3 -21.14 23.55 -18.19
C LEU A 3 -22.27 22.99 -17.30
N ILE A 4 -23.50 23.49 -17.47
CA ILE A 4 -24.66 23.04 -16.68
C ILE A 4 -25.07 21.62 -17.07
N ARG A 5 -25.00 21.25 -18.36
CA ARG A 5 -25.29 19.88 -18.83
C ARG A 5 -24.24 18.86 -18.37
N LEU A 6 -22.98 19.25 -18.31
CA LEU A 6 -21.90 18.44 -17.73
C LEU A 6 -22.15 18.19 -16.24
N HIS A 7 -22.56 19.22 -15.49
CA HIS A 7 -22.91 19.07 -14.07
C HIS A 7 -24.05 18.05 -13.85
N PHE A 8 -25.09 18.05 -14.69
CA PHE A 8 -26.23 17.11 -14.56
C PHE A 8 -25.92 15.67 -15.02
N SER A 9 -25.09 15.45 -16.05
CA SER A 9 -24.70 14.09 -16.46
C SER A 9 -23.70 13.47 -15.47
N LEU A 10 -22.82 14.31 -14.91
CA LEU A 10 -21.90 13.95 -13.84
C LEU A 10 -22.67 13.60 -12.57
N MET A 11 -23.59 14.48 -12.15
CA MET A 11 -24.49 14.23 -11.01
C MET A 11 -25.40 13.03 -11.24
N SER A 12 -25.82 12.72 -12.47
CA SER A 12 -26.63 11.54 -12.78
C SER A 12 -25.83 10.24 -12.66
N ARG A 13 -24.59 10.19 -13.15
CA ARG A 13 -23.70 9.03 -12.99
C ARG A 13 -23.18 8.88 -11.56
N ILE A 14 -22.81 9.98 -10.92
CA ILE A 14 -22.50 10.05 -9.49
C ILE A 14 -23.72 9.60 -8.68
N ALA A 15 -24.93 10.10 -8.95
CA ALA A 15 -26.16 9.66 -8.28
C ALA A 15 -26.52 8.21 -8.58
N LYS A 16 -26.17 7.67 -9.74
CA LYS A 16 -26.33 6.25 -10.07
C LYS A 16 -25.35 5.37 -9.28
N LEU A 17 -24.09 5.81 -9.17
CA LEU A 17 -23.05 5.13 -8.39
C LEU A 17 -23.34 5.23 -6.89
N ILE A 18 -23.66 6.42 -6.39
CA ILE A 18 -24.22 6.63 -5.04
C ILE A 18 -25.47 5.78 -4.87
N GLY A 19 -26.38 5.75 -5.82
CA GLY A 19 -27.59 4.93 -5.76
C GLY A 19 -27.27 3.45 -5.59
N GLN A 20 -26.29 2.92 -6.34
CA GLN A 20 -25.81 1.55 -6.23
C GLN A 20 -25.07 1.28 -4.89
N MET A 21 -24.30 2.26 -4.38
CA MET A 21 -23.63 2.19 -3.08
C MET A 21 -24.60 2.30 -1.90
N CYS A 22 -25.59 3.20 -1.99
CA CYS A 22 -26.63 3.48 -0.99
C CYS A 22 -27.66 2.36 -0.89
N TRP A 23 -28.06 1.73 -1.99
CA TRP A 23 -29.07 0.66 -1.98
C TRP A 23 -28.59 -0.57 -1.18
N ARG A 24 -27.27 -0.76 -1.07
CA ARG A 24 -26.69 -1.93 -0.41
C ARG A 24 -26.38 -1.74 1.07
N ASN A 25 -26.24 -0.51 1.57
CA ASN A 25 -25.84 -0.25 2.95
C ASN A 25 -26.63 0.92 3.57
N SER A 26 -27.72 0.59 4.26
CA SER A 26 -28.51 1.54 5.02
C SER A 26 -27.97 1.72 6.44
N ARG A 27 -27.08 2.72 6.65
CA ARG A 27 -26.87 3.54 7.87
C ARG A 27 -25.47 4.20 7.84
N HIS A 28 -25.43 5.51 8.03
CA HIS A 28 -24.24 6.33 8.39
C HIS A 28 -22.86 5.90 7.82
N ILE A 29 -22.74 5.73 6.50
CA ILE A 29 -21.43 5.47 5.89
C ILE A 29 -20.66 6.79 5.76
N LYS A 30 -19.49 6.88 6.39
CA LYS A 30 -18.46 7.84 5.99
C LYS A 30 -17.85 7.33 4.69
N TYR A 31 -18.17 7.96 3.57
CA TYR A 31 -17.57 7.61 2.28
C TYR A 31 -16.06 7.87 2.32
N ARG A 32 -15.31 6.98 1.69
CA ARG A 32 -13.85 7.07 1.60
C ARG A 32 -13.44 7.02 0.15
N PHE A 33 -12.39 7.76 -0.18
CA PHE A 33 -11.84 7.76 -1.52
C PHE A 33 -10.31 7.82 -1.51
N ASP A 34 -9.75 7.39 -2.62
CA ASP A 34 -8.33 7.32 -2.89
C ASP A 34 -7.96 8.36 -3.95
N LEU A 35 -6.75 8.91 -3.85
CA LEU A 35 -6.20 9.85 -4.82
C LEU A 35 -4.83 9.36 -5.31
N GLU A 36 -4.64 9.22 -6.62
CA GLU A 36 -3.28 9.07 -7.17
C GLU A 36 -2.93 10.31 -7.99
N ILE A 37 -1.84 10.96 -7.61
CA ILE A 37 -1.30 12.13 -8.30
C ILE A 37 -0.18 11.66 -9.21
N ARG A 38 -0.47 11.70 -10.50
CA ARG A 38 0.39 11.26 -11.61
C ARG A 38 -0.06 12.02 -12.86
N LYS A 39 0.60 11.82 -14.01
CA LYS A 39 0.34 12.55 -15.26
C LYS A 39 -1.15 12.53 -15.66
N GLU A 40 -1.78 11.36 -15.53
CA GLU A 40 -3.22 11.17 -15.58
C GLU A 40 -3.72 10.80 -14.16
N PRO A 41 -4.01 11.81 -13.32
CA PRO A 41 -4.40 11.58 -11.93
C PRO A 41 -5.74 10.87 -11.86
N LEU A 42 -6.00 10.18 -10.75
CA LEU A 42 -7.26 9.48 -10.56
C LEU A 42 -7.81 9.64 -9.17
N ILE A 43 -9.13 9.52 -9.09
CA ILE A 43 -9.87 9.36 -7.84
C ILE A 43 -10.57 8.01 -7.88
N ALA A 44 -10.49 7.25 -6.79
CA ALA A 44 -11.13 5.95 -6.72
C ALA A 44 -11.96 5.75 -5.46
N PHE A 45 -12.98 4.91 -5.58
CA PHE A 45 -13.85 4.47 -4.49
C PHE A 45 -13.84 2.96 -4.44
N THR A 46 -13.75 2.39 -3.24
CA THR A 46 -13.75 0.93 -3.04
C THR A 46 -14.92 0.53 -2.15
N ALA A 47 -15.69 -0.47 -2.57
CA ALA A 47 -16.71 -1.10 -1.75
C ALA A 47 -16.66 -2.62 -1.91
N GLY A 48 -16.20 -3.30 -0.87
CA GLY A 48 -15.93 -4.74 -0.94
C GLY A 48 -14.89 -5.03 -2.03
N LYS A 49 -15.24 -5.91 -2.98
CA LYS A 49 -14.37 -6.28 -4.11
C LYS A 49 -14.46 -5.32 -5.29
N HIS A 50 -15.42 -4.38 -5.31
CA HIS A 50 -15.61 -3.46 -6.43
C HIS A 50 -14.85 -2.15 -6.22
N ARG A 51 -14.21 -1.67 -7.28
CA ARG A 51 -13.49 -0.39 -7.32
C ARG A 51 -13.93 0.45 -8.52
N TRP A 52 -14.34 1.68 -8.25
CA TRP A 52 -14.66 2.66 -9.29
C TRP A 52 -13.51 3.65 -9.41
N VAL A 53 -13.00 3.85 -10.62
CA VAL A 53 -11.83 4.69 -10.90
C VAL A 53 -12.20 5.77 -11.89
N TYR A 54 -12.02 7.02 -11.48
CA TYR A 54 -12.17 8.20 -12.32
C TYR A 54 -10.79 8.70 -12.69
N LEU A 55 -10.37 8.43 -13.92
CA LEU A 55 -9.08 8.85 -14.44
C LEU A 55 -9.23 10.14 -15.24
N ILE A 56 -8.46 11.14 -14.87
CA ILE A 56 -8.49 12.45 -15.50
C ILE A 56 -7.42 12.47 -16.59
N THR A 57 -7.84 12.79 -17.80
CA THR A 57 -7.02 12.74 -19.00
C THR A 57 -7.06 14.07 -19.74
N THR A 58 -5.99 14.41 -20.42
CA THR A 58 -5.94 15.53 -21.36
C THR A 58 -6.21 15.08 -22.80
N ASP A 59 -6.51 13.80 -23.01
CA ASP A 59 -6.89 13.24 -24.31
C ASP A 59 -8.42 13.26 -24.48
N LEU A 60 -8.91 14.21 -25.29
CA LEU A 60 -10.32 14.37 -25.59
C LEU A 60 -10.92 13.10 -26.22
N ALA A 61 -10.14 12.35 -26.99
CA ALA A 61 -10.62 11.12 -27.63
C ALA A 61 -10.86 9.99 -26.62
N LYS A 62 -10.32 10.08 -25.40
CA LYS A 62 -10.60 9.15 -24.31
C LYS A 62 -11.81 9.57 -23.46
N SER A 63 -12.29 10.81 -23.57
CA SER A 63 -13.37 11.33 -22.73
C SER A 63 -14.59 10.42 -22.73
N ASP A 64 -15.14 10.16 -21.54
CA ASP A 64 -16.35 9.37 -21.31
C ASP A 64 -16.28 7.91 -21.77
N LYS A 65 -15.11 7.44 -22.23
CA LYS A 65 -14.89 6.01 -22.46
C LYS A 65 -14.84 5.29 -21.11
N SER A 66 -15.82 4.41 -20.93
CA SER A 66 -15.82 3.40 -19.90
C SER A 66 -15.13 2.15 -20.43
N GLY A 67 -14.28 1.53 -19.64
CA GLY A 67 -13.73 0.21 -19.91
C GLY A 67 -13.63 -0.58 -18.63
N ASN A 68 -13.82 -1.89 -18.71
CA ASN A 68 -13.22 -2.77 -17.72
C ASN A 68 -11.74 -2.85 -18.11
N ARG A 69 -10.84 -2.79 -17.13
CA ARG A 69 -9.50 -3.28 -17.39
C ARG A 69 -9.63 -4.80 -17.55
N GLU A 70 -9.39 -5.32 -18.76
CA GLU A 70 -9.56 -6.75 -19.09
C GLU A 70 -8.75 -7.67 -18.14
N ASP A 71 -7.73 -7.11 -17.50
CA ASP A 71 -6.82 -7.72 -16.53
C ASP A 71 -7.31 -7.68 -15.07
N LEU A 72 -8.36 -6.92 -14.73
CA LEU A 72 -8.80 -6.73 -13.34
C LEU A 72 -10.32 -6.79 -13.22
N GLU A 73 -10.82 -7.99 -12.90
CA GLU A 73 -12.22 -8.19 -12.51
C GLU A 73 -12.59 -7.20 -11.40
N ASN A 74 -13.78 -6.58 -11.50
CA ASN A 74 -14.34 -5.66 -10.49
C ASN A 74 -13.81 -4.22 -10.48
N ILE A 75 -13.06 -3.78 -11.50
CA ILE A 75 -12.69 -2.36 -11.68
C ILE A 75 -13.51 -1.72 -12.79
N GLU A 76 -14.30 -0.69 -12.44
CA GLU A 76 -14.97 0.18 -13.40
C GLU A 76 -14.14 1.45 -13.62
N LEU A 77 -13.56 1.60 -14.81
CA LEU A 77 -12.77 2.78 -15.18
C LEU A 77 -13.59 3.74 -16.03
N LEU A 78 -13.57 5.03 -15.66
CA LEU A 78 -14.15 6.11 -16.43
C LEU A 78 -13.11 7.21 -16.68
N HIS A 79 -12.91 7.53 -17.95
CA HIS A 79 -12.06 8.64 -18.36
C HIS A 79 -12.83 9.96 -18.35
N LYS A 80 -12.19 11.01 -17.85
CA LYS A 80 -12.73 12.38 -17.84
C LYS A 80 -11.72 13.36 -18.42
N TYR A 81 -12.12 13.99 -19.51
CA TYR A 81 -11.31 15.01 -20.15
C TYR A 81 -11.31 16.31 -19.36
N TYR A 82 -10.11 16.85 -19.15
CA TYR A 82 -9.87 18.22 -18.72
C TYR A 82 -8.70 18.78 -19.54
N GLU A 83 -8.74 20.07 -19.86
CA GLU A 83 -7.60 20.75 -20.50
C GLU A 83 -6.35 20.68 -19.61
N ASN A 84 -6.53 20.78 -18.30
CA ASN A 84 -5.50 20.62 -17.29
C ASN A 84 -5.89 19.49 -16.31
N SER A 85 -5.11 18.42 -16.30
CA SER A 85 -5.43 17.23 -15.49
C SER A 85 -5.35 17.49 -13.98
N ILE A 86 -4.46 18.37 -13.53
CA ILE A 86 -4.34 18.75 -12.12
C ILE A 86 -5.53 19.60 -11.68
N GLU A 87 -6.00 20.54 -12.51
CA GLU A 87 -7.22 21.29 -12.22
C GLU A 87 -8.44 20.37 -12.15
N GLY A 88 -8.57 19.46 -13.11
CA GLY A 88 -9.63 18.44 -13.08
C GLY A 88 -9.59 17.57 -11.83
N MET A 89 -8.39 17.20 -11.36
CA MET A 89 -8.21 16.47 -10.11
C MET A 89 -8.69 17.27 -8.91
N LYS A 90 -8.33 18.56 -8.83
CA LYS A 90 -8.76 19.45 -7.74
C LYS A 90 -10.28 19.64 -7.74
N ASP A 91 -10.88 19.82 -8.92
CA ASP A 91 -12.34 19.94 -9.06
C ASP A 91 -13.05 18.68 -8.57
N TRP A 92 -12.61 17.51 -9.05
CA TRP A 92 -13.19 16.23 -8.64
C TRP A 92 -13.02 15.96 -7.15
N PHE A 93 -11.85 16.25 -6.60
CA PHE A 93 -11.61 16.15 -5.17
C PHE A 93 -12.59 17.00 -4.36
N GLN A 94 -12.85 18.25 -4.78
CA GLN A 94 -13.84 19.10 -4.14
C GLN A 94 -15.27 18.57 -4.31
N ILE A 95 -15.62 18.06 -5.50
CA ILE A 95 -16.95 17.47 -5.75
C ILE A 95 -17.19 16.30 -4.80
N VAL A 96 -16.24 15.37 -4.67
CA VAL A 96 -16.41 14.18 -3.83
C VAL A 96 -16.45 14.53 -2.34
N GLN A 97 -15.60 15.46 -1.90
CA GLN A 97 -15.62 15.91 -0.52
C GLN A 97 -16.91 16.66 -0.16
N LYS A 98 -17.32 17.64 -0.97
CA LYS A 98 -18.47 18.51 -0.63
C LYS A 98 -19.82 17.84 -0.89
N THR A 99 -19.93 17.05 -1.96
CA THR A 99 -21.21 16.44 -2.37
C THR A 99 -21.47 15.13 -1.63
N LEU A 100 -20.43 14.31 -1.43
CA LEU A 100 -20.57 12.99 -0.80
C LEU A 100 -20.23 13.00 0.68
N ASN A 101 -19.68 14.11 1.19
CA ASN A 101 -19.08 14.16 2.52
C ASN A 101 -18.03 13.05 2.70
N ALA A 102 -17.28 12.75 1.62
CA ALA A 102 -16.28 11.70 1.60
C ALA A 102 -14.94 12.19 2.17
N THR A 103 -14.23 11.31 2.86
CA THR A 103 -12.91 11.58 3.45
C THR A 103 -11.82 10.91 2.61
N LEU A 104 -10.72 11.62 2.39
CA LEU A 104 -9.53 11.05 1.75
C LEU A 104 -8.95 9.96 2.65
N GLN A 105 -8.91 8.73 2.16
CA GLN A 105 -8.39 7.57 2.88
C GLN A 105 -6.93 7.28 2.51
N TYR A 106 -6.60 7.39 1.24
CA TYR A 106 -5.29 7.07 0.71
C TYR A 106 -4.88 8.08 -0.35
N PHE A 107 -3.61 8.47 -0.35
CA PHE A 107 -3.03 9.11 -1.52
C PHE A 107 -1.69 8.49 -1.93
N MET A 108 -1.41 8.53 -3.23
CA MET A 108 -0.14 8.13 -3.83
C MET A 108 0.38 9.25 -4.72
N ILE A 109 1.67 9.55 -4.65
CA ILE A 109 2.32 10.50 -5.56
C ILE A 109 3.31 9.74 -6.44
N LYS A 110 3.13 9.84 -7.76
CA LYS A 110 4.14 9.43 -8.74
C LYS A 110 5.20 10.51 -8.82
N THR A 111 6.29 10.36 -8.06
CA THR A 111 7.27 11.42 -7.81
C THR A 111 8.00 11.87 -9.07
N ASP A 112 8.06 11.01 -10.09
CA ASP A 112 8.74 11.27 -11.37
C ASP A 112 7.92 12.14 -12.32
N ASP A 113 6.59 12.18 -12.18
CA ASP A 113 5.72 12.87 -13.14
C ASP A 113 5.77 14.39 -12.97
N TYR A 114 5.99 14.86 -11.73
CA TYR A 114 6.08 16.28 -11.38
C TYR A 114 7.15 16.53 -10.31
N PRO A 115 8.44 16.27 -10.61
CA PRO A 115 9.51 16.19 -9.60
C PRO A 115 9.72 17.48 -8.80
N THR A 116 9.28 18.64 -9.31
CA THR A 116 9.39 19.94 -8.63
C THR A 116 8.11 20.35 -7.87
N GLN A 117 7.02 19.58 -7.99
CA GLN A 117 5.70 19.95 -7.45
C GLN A 117 5.17 18.99 -6.37
N ASN A 118 5.87 17.90 -6.06
CA ASN A 118 5.43 16.91 -5.07
C ASN A 118 5.06 17.56 -3.72
N LYS A 119 5.89 18.48 -3.22
CA LYS A 119 5.62 19.24 -1.98
C LYS A 119 4.39 20.14 -2.10
N LEU A 120 4.17 20.77 -3.26
CA LEU A 120 2.97 21.58 -3.51
C LEU A 120 1.69 20.74 -3.49
N PHE A 121 1.75 19.49 -3.95
CA PHE A 121 0.61 18.57 -3.86
C PHE A 121 0.35 18.13 -2.42
N ILE A 122 1.39 17.86 -1.64
CA ILE A 122 1.27 17.56 -0.20
C ILE A 122 0.62 18.74 0.54
N ASP A 123 1.10 19.97 0.30
CA ASP A 123 0.53 21.17 0.90
C ASP A 123 -0.94 21.35 0.50
N TRP A 124 -1.25 21.15 -0.78
CA TRP A 124 -2.63 21.22 -1.25
C TRP A 124 -3.53 20.16 -0.59
N ILE A 125 -3.10 18.90 -0.47
CA ILE A 125 -3.86 17.87 0.26
C ILE A 125 -4.08 18.31 1.72
N LYS A 126 -3.04 18.83 2.37
CA LYS A 126 -3.08 19.28 3.76
C LYS A 126 -4.10 20.38 4.00
N THR A 127 -4.36 21.26 3.02
CA THR A 127 -5.45 22.25 3.14
C THR A 127 -6.84 21.65 3.24
N HIS A 128 -7.02 20.38 2.87
CA HIS A 128 -8.31 19.68 2.89
C HIS A 128 -8.42 18.63 4.00
N THR A 129 -7.30 18.08 4.48
CA THR A 129 -7.28 17.14 5.60
C THR A 129 -5.95 17.21 6.36
N SER A 130 -6.02 17.20 7.69
CA SER A 130 -4.83 17.18 8.55
C SER A 130 -4.24 15.78 8.73
N SER A 131 -5.02 14.73 8.44
CA SER A 131 -4.61 13.33 8.58
C SER A 131 -5.14 12.49 7.42
N VAL A 132 -4.43 11.40 7.14
CA VAL A 132 -4.85 10.39 6.17
C VAL A 132 -4.54 9.01 6.75
N GLU A 133 -5.33 8.01 6.40
CA GLU A 133 -5.02 6.65 6.86
C GLU A 133 -3.74 6.16 6.22
N GLN A 134 -3.61 6.34 4.90
CA GLN A 134 -2.54 5.75 4.14
C GLN A 134 -1.92 6.74 3.16
N CYS A 135 -0.60 6.66 2.96
CA CYS A 135 0.05 7.37 1.87
C CYS A 135 1.13 6.54 1.20
N GLY A 136 1.48 6.92 -0.02
CA GLY A 136 2.63 6.33 -0.69
C GLY A 136 3.28 7.24 -1.72
N PHE A 137 4.47 6.80 -2.10
CA PHE A 137 5.33 7.44 -3.09
C PHE A 137 5.79 6.38 -4.07
N ASP A 138 5.66 6.62 -5.36
CA ASP A 138 6.10 5.73 -6.43
C ASP A 138 6.99 6.51 -7.39
N GLY A 139 8.16 5.97 -7.70
CA GLY A 139 9.10 6.62 -8.59
C GLY A 139 10.41 5.87 -8.73
N SER A 140 11.12 6.18 -9.80
CA SER A 140 12.45 5.69 -10.10
C SER A 140 13.54 6.66 -9.63
N ASN A 141 13.20 7.96 -9.51
CA ASN A 141 14.10 8.96 -8.99
C ASN A 141 14.14 8.95 -7.46
N GLN A 142 15.22 9.51 -6.91
CA GLN A 142 15.40 9.63 -5.46
C GLN A 142 14.36 10.61 -4.89
N ALA A 143 13.59 10.16 -3.90
CA ALA A 143 12.44 10.89 -3.35
C ALA A 143 12.57 11.25 -1.86
N ASP A 144 13.77 11.14 -1.28
CA ASP A 144 14.04 11.36 0.15
C ASP A 144 13.38 12.64 0.68
N ASP A 145 13.62 13.77 0.02
CA ASP A 145 13.13 15.09 0.44
C ASP A 145 11.60 15.19 0.41
N ASP A 146 10.94 14.55 -0.55
CA ASP A 146 9.48 14.58 -0.68
C ASP A 146 8.82 13.68 0.36
N VAL A 147 9.37 12.49 0.59
CA VAL A 147 8.88 11.55 1.61
C VAL A 147 9.07 12.15 3.00
N MET A 148 10.26 12.67 3.33
CA MET A 148 10.52 13.32 4.62
C MET A 148 9.60 14.53 4.82
N TYR A 149 9.40 15.34 3.79
CA TYR A 149 8.48 16.48 3.86
C TYR A 149 7.05 16.03 4.19
N CYS A 150 6.56 14.98 3.53
CA CYS A 150 5.23 14.44 3.80
C CYS A 150 5.08 13.95 5.24
N LEU A 151 6.02 13.14 5.72
CA LEU A 151 5.98 12.57 7.07
C LEU A 151 6.08 13.64 8.17
N ALA A 152 6.76 14.76 7.89
CA ALA A 152 6.81 15.91 8.79
C ALA A 152 5.54 16.79 8.74
N THR A 153 4.80 16.75 7.62
CA THR A 153 3.74 17.71 7.31
C THR A 153 2.34 17.16 7.54
N MET A 154 2.15 15.85 7.38
CA MET A 154 0.86 15.16 7.47
C MET A 154 0.89 14.04 8.51
N GLN A 155 -0.20 13.88 9.25
CA GLN A 155 -0.38 12.73 10.14
C GLN A 155 -0.85 11.50 9.33
N ILE A 156 -0.04 10.46 9.32
CA ILE A 156 -0.36 9.16 8.69
C ILE A 156 -0.70 8.17 9.80
N THR A 157 -1.87 7.53 9.75
CA THR A 157 -2.40 6.76 10.89
C THR A 157 -2.47 5.26 10.68
N TRP A 158 -2.24 4.74 9.46
CA TRP A 158 -2.46 3.33 9.16
C TRP A 158 -1.37 2.70 8.30
N GLY A 159 -1.02 3.29 7.15
CA GLY A 159 -0.11 2.62 6.21
C GLY A 159 0.81 3.54 5.42
N LEU A 160 2.02 3.05 5.16
CA LEU A 160 3.05 3.74 4.40
C LEU A 160 3.60 2.83 3.29
N TYR A 161 3.53 3.31 2.05
CA TYR A 161 3.97 2.59 0.85
C TYR A 161 5.10 3.35 0.15
N LEU A 162 6.34 2.87 0.30
CA LEU A 162 7.54 3.47 -0.29
C LEU A 162 7.97 2.67 -1.51
N TYR A 163 7.36 3.01 -2.64
CA TYR A 163 7.67 2.46 -3.96
C TYR A 163 8.59 3.37 -4.77
N ALA A 164 8.95 4.54 -4.22
CA ALA A 164 9.98 5.41 -4.75
C ALA A 164 11.38 4.96 -4.30
N LYS A 165 12.40 5.28 -5.10
CA LYS A 165 13.79 5.06 -4.70
C LYS A 165 14.18 6.02 -3.58
N LEU A 166 14.80 5.51 -2.53
CA LEU A 166 15.34 6.29 -1.42
C LEU A 166 16.85 6.09 -1.32
N SER A 167 17.57 7.08 -0.81
CA SER A 167 19.01 6.96 -0.60
C SER A 167 19.35 6.10 0.60
N ASP A 168 20.57 5.58 0.65
CA ASP A 168 21.09 4.85 1.83
C ASP A 168 21.14 5.73 3.09
N GLN A 169 21.10 7.06 2.94
CA GLN A 169 21.10 8.01 4.05
C GLN A 169 19.68 8.37 4.52
N PHE A 170 18.65 7.87 3.85
CA PHE A 170 17.27 8.08 4.28
C PHE A 170 17.08 7.53 5.70
N THR A 171 16.50 8.36 6.57
CA THR A 171 16.18 7.99 7.95
C THR A 171 14.68 8.05 8.16
N TYR A 172 14.13 6.96 8.67
CA TYR A 172 12.72 6.89 9.04
C TYR A 172 12.55 7.34 10.48
N ASN A 173 11.81 8.44 10.68
CA ASN A 173 11.59 9.06 11.99
C ASN A 173 10.10 9.23 12.33
N CYS A 174 9.21 8.28 11.97
CA CYS A 174 7.84 8.29 12.51
C CYS A 174 7.77 7.43 13.78
N SER A 175 7.14 7.97 14.82
CA SER A 175 6.82 7.26 16.07
C SER A 175 5.52 6.45 16.00
N CYS A 176 4.89 6.39 14.82
CA CYS A 176 3.61 5.74 14.60
C CYS A 176 3.78 4.26 14.27
N GLU A 177 3.05 3.37 14.96
CA GLU A 177 2.93 1.97 14.55
C GLU A 177 2.00 1.87 13.34
N PHE A 178 2.52 1.36 12.22
CA PHE A 178 1.72 1.16 11.02
C PHE A 178 1.07 -0.22 11.00
N ALA A 179 -0.18 -0.28 10.54
CA ALA A 179 -0.75 -1.55 10.13
C ALA A 179 -0.01 -2.12 8.92
N TYR A 180 0.40 -1.26 7.97
CA TYR A 180 1.10 -1.66 6.74
C TYR A 180 2.33 -0.80 6.48
N PHE A 181 3.49 -1.41 6.38
CA PHE A 181 4.73 -0.79 5.92
C PHE A 181 5.28 -1.59 4.75
N SER A 182 5.29 -1.01 3.55
CA SER A 182 5.71 -1.69 2.32
C SER A 182 6.76 -0.89 1.59
N VAL A 183 7.84 -1.56 1.17
CA VAL A 183 8.99 -0.93 0.51
C VAL A 183 9.40 -1.74 -0.72
N GLN A 184 9.42 -1.08 -1.87
CA GLN A 184 9.86 -1.71 -3.12
C GLN A 184 11.39 -1.68 -3.25
N TYR A 185 12.01 -0.53 -3.04
CA TYR A 185 13.47 -0.32 -3.08
C TYR A 185 14.01 -0.31 -1.65
N GLY A 186 14.12 -1.49 -1.04
CA GLY A 186 14.46 -1.67 0.38
C GLY A 186 15.96 -1.74 0.65
N GLU A 187 16.83 -1.39 -0.29
CA GLU A 187 18.28 -1.55 -0.13
C GLU A 187 18.84 -0.68 1.01
N TRP A 188 18.19 0.45 1.29
CA TRP A 188 18.50 1.37 2.39
C TRP A 188 18.06 0.84 3.78
N LEU A 189 17.21 -0.20 3.84
CA LEU A 189 16.78 -0.84 5.09
C LEU A 189 17.80 -1.87 5.56
N LYS A 190 18.74 -1.40 6.40
CA LYS A 190 19.64 -2.27 7.16
C LYS A 190 18.91 -2.88 8.36
N LEU A 191 19.42 -4.00 8.90
CA LEU A 191 18.80 -4.71 10.02
C LEU A 191 18.52 -3.78 11.21
N GLU A 192 19.50 -2.96 11.58
CA GLU A 192 19.41 -1.99 12.67
C GLU A 192 18.24 -1.01 12.50
N ARG A 193 17.90 -0.61 11.27
CA ARG A 193 16.77 0.28 11.00
C ARG A 193 15.45 -0.50 11.02
N LEU A 194 15.43 -1.67 10.38
CA LEU A 194 14.26 -2.53 10.30
C LEU A 194 13.76 -2.97 11.68
N MET A 195 14.65 -3.19 12.65
CA MET A 195 14.31 -3.56 14.03
C MET A 195 13.40 -2.55 14.73
N TRP A 196 13.45 -1.27 14.33
CA TRP A 196 12.76 -0.16 15.00
C TRP A 196 11.62 0.44 14.18
N ILE A 197 11.17 -0.22 13.11
CA ILE A 197 10.00 0.22 12.34
C ILE A 197 8.76 -0.42 12.97
N PRO A 198 7.99 0.27 13.83
CA PRO A 198 6.82 -0.33 14.44
C PRO A 198 5.78 -0.60 13.35
N ALA A 199 5.56 -1.87 13.03
CA ALA A 199 4.53 -2.26 12.07
C ALA A 199 3.97 -3.66 12.34
N ILE A 200 2.67 -3.80 12.08
CA ILE A 200 1.95 -5.08 12.17
C ILE A 200 2.25 -5.93 10.93
N ARG A 201 2.36 -5.29 9.77
CA ARG A 201 2.75 -5.91 8.50
C ARG A 201 3.91 -5.17 7.84
N ILE A 202 4.94 -5.91 7.47
CA ILE A 202 6.12 -5.41 6.77
C ILE A 202 6.30 -6.17 5.45
N SER A 203 6.53 -5.46 4.34
CA SER A 203 6.83 -6.05 3.03
C SER A 203 8.05 -5.37 2.42
N ILE A 204 9.05 -6.15 2.01
CA ILE A 204 10.31 -5.63 1.46
C ILE A 204 10.66 -6.39 0.18
N ILE A 205 10.57 -5.72 -0.96
CA ILE A 205 10.88 -6.35 -2.26
C ILE A 205 12.39 -6.39 -2.49
N ARG A 206 13.07 -5.25 -2.61
CA ARG A 206 14.51 -5.23 -2.88
C ARG A 206 15.32 -5.02 -1.60
N SER A 207 15.57 -6.09 -0.84
CA SER A 207 16.30 -5.99 0.42
C SER A 207 17.83 -6.08 0.26
N SER A 208 18.62 -5.39 1.07
CA SER A 208 20.08 -5.63 1.17
C SER A 208 20.50 -6.54 2.33
N LEU A 209 19.53 -7.08 3.08
CA LEU A 209 19.81 -7.97 4.21
C LEU A 209 20.54 -9.22 3.75
N THR A 210 21.62 -9.53 4.46
CA THR A 210 22.37 -10.77 4.30
C THR A 210 21.61 -11.96 4.92
N PRO A 211 21.96 -13.21 4.57
CA PRO A 211 21.39 -14.39 5.21
C PRO A 211 21.48 -14.37 6.75
N GLN A 212 22.60 -13.87 7.30
CA GLN A 212 22.80 -13.81 8.75
C GLN A 212 22.00 -12.69 9.41
N GLU A 213 21.85 -11.54 8.75
CA GLU A 213 20.99 -10.46 9.26
C GLU A 213 19.52 -10.87 9.28
N LEU A 214 19.05 -11.54 8.22
CA LEU A 214 17.68 -12.04 8.15
C LEU A 214 17.43 -13.13 9.21
N LYS A 215 18.37 -14.05 9.40
CA LYS A 215 18.33 -15.01 10.52
C LYS A 215 18.29 -14.30 11.87
N GLY A 216 19.15 -13.30 12.07
CA GLY A 216 19.24 -12.51 13.29
C GLY A 216 17.93 -11.78 13.60
N PHE A 217 17.24 -11.24 12.60
CA PHE A 217 15.91 -10.65 12.73
C PHE A 217 14.93 -11.61 13.40
N PHE A 218 14.82 -12.84 12.89
CA PHE A 218 13.89 -13.83 13.46
C PHE A 218 14.35 -14.35 14.82
N GLN A 219 15.66 -14.46 15.09
CA GLN A 219 16.15 -14.79 16.44
C GLN A 219 15.76 -13.73 17.46
N LEU A 220 15.84 -12.45 17.10
CA LEU A 220 15.40 -11.33 17.96
C LEU A 220 13.88 -11.36 18.17
N TRP A 221 13.10 -11.66 17.13
CA TRP A 221 11.66 -11.86 17.27
C TRP A 221 11.33 -13.05 18.19
N MET A 222 12.00 -14.19 18.04
CA MET A 222 11.83 -15.38 18.89
C MET A 222 12.20 -15.11 20.36
N ALA A 223 13.15 -14.20 20.60
CA ALA A 223 13.50 -13.72 21.94
C ALA A 223 12.55 -12.64 22.49
N LYS A 224 11.52 -12.23 21.72
CA LYS A 224 10.58 -11.15 22.04
C LYS A 224 11.26 -9.77 22.22
N ILE A 225 12.40 -9.56 21.56
CA ILE A 225 13.16 -8.31 21.65
C ILE A 225 12.58 -7.25 20.71
N ILE A 226 12.13 -7.66 19.53
CA ILE A 226 11.58 -6.76 18.49
C ILE A 226 10.20 -7.22 18.03
N HIS A 227 9.45 -6.30 17.42
CA HIS A 227 8.28 -6.62 16.58
C HIS A 227 7.22 -7.50 17.27
N GLN A 228 6.87 -7.16 18.51
CA GLN A 228 5.95 -7.99 19.32
C GLN A 228 4.55 -8.12 18.70
N ASN A 229 4.12 -7.08 17.97
CA ASN A 229 2.81 -6.99 17.28
C ASN A 229 2.86 -7.43 15.81
N LEU A 230 4.02 -7.89 15.32
CA LEU A 230 4.17 -8.29 13.92
C LEU A 230 3.34 -9.55 13.65
N GLN A 231 2.41 -9.41 12.70
CA GLN A 231 1.56 -10.50 12.23
C GLN A 231 1.99 -11.03 10.88
N TYR A 232 2.58 -10.19 10.03
CA TYR A 232 3.04 -10.59 8.72
C TYR A 232 4.34 -9.90 8.33
N PHE A 233 5.27 -10.67 7.78
CA PHE A 233 6.48 -10.12 7.19
C PHE A 233 6.78 -10.86 5.89
N ASP A 234 7.02 -10.12 4.81
CA ASP A 234 7.47 -10.71 3.55
C ASP A 234 8.72 -10.03 3.01
N ILE A 235 9.63 -10.85 2.49
CA ILE A 235 10.88 -10.40 1.89
C ILE A 235 11.27 -11.28 0.72
N VAL A 236 11.68 -10.66 -0.39
CA VAL A 236 12.21 -11.44 -1.52
C VAL A 236 13.60 -11.95 -1.16
N VAL A 237 13.77 -13.27 -1.20
CA VAL A 237 15.05 -13.92 -0.92
C VAL A 237 15.92 -13.94 -2.18
N LYS A 238 17.22 -13.69 -2.02
CA LYS A 238 18.15 -13.50 -3.16
C LYS A 238 19.03 -14.70 -3.49
N SER A 239 19.08 -15.68 -2.59
CA SER A 239 19.94 -16.85 -2.77
C SER A 239 19.49 -18.00 -1.88
N ARG A 240 19.92 -19.21 -2.24
CA ARG A 240 19.76 -20.41 -1.42
C ARG A 240 20.29 -20.24 0.01
N GLN A 241 21.37 -19.47 0.19
CA GLN A 241 21.91 -19.20 1.53
C GLN A 241 20.92 -18.48 2.45
N HIS A 242 20.01 -17.66 1.91
CA HIS A 242 18.95 -17.06 2.72
C HIS A 242 17.99 -18.12 3.24
N VAL A 243 17.60 -19.07 2.38
CA VAL A 243 16.71 -20.18 2.75
C VAL A 243 17.39 -21.06 3.81
N GLU A 244 18.65 -21.45 3.59
CA GLU A 244 19.44 -22.26 4.53
C GLU A 244 19.61 -21.56 5.90
N ALA A 245 19.76 -20.23 5.91
CA ALA A 245 19.85 -19.46 7.14
C ALA A 245 18.53 -19.51 7.95
N ILE A 246 17.39 -19.46 7.27
CA ILE A 246 16.07 -19.62 7.90
C ILE A 246 15.87 -21.05 8.42
N GLU A 247 16.18 -22.06 7.61
CA GLU A 247 16.11 -23.48 8.01
C GLU A 247 17.01 -23.81 9.20
N SER A 248 18.08 -23.02 9.43
CA SER A 248 18.97 -23.20 10.59
C SER A 248 18.43 -22.62 11.92
N LEU A 249 17.26 -21.97 11.92
CA LEU A 249 16.61 -21.49 13.15
C LEU A 249 16.12 -22.68 14.00
N PRO A 250 15.99 -22.55 15.33
CA PRO A 250 15.27 -23.53 16.12
C PRO A 250 13.80 -23.57 15.68
N HIS A 251 13.38 -24.69 15.10
CA HIS A 251 12.06 -24.82 14.48
C HIS A 251 11.48 -26.23 14.64
N SER A 252 10.17 -26.33 14.43
CA SER A 252 9.47 -27.59 14.19
C SER A 252 9.16 -27.69 12.69
N LYS A 253 9.24 -28.90 12.13
CA LYS A 253 8.83 -29.12 10.74
C LYS A 253 7.32 -29.08 10.62
N ILE A 254 6.84 -28.53 9.51
CA ILE A 254 5.44 -28.63 9.11
C ILE A 254 5.38 -29.69 8.02
N ASP A 255 4.96 -30.90 8.39
CA ASP A 255 4.75 -32.00 7.43
C ASP A 255 3.40 -31.80 6.75
N ASN A 256 3.39 -31.10 5.63
CA ASN A 256 2.22 -30.99 4.77
C ASN A 256 2.54 -31.51 3.36
N GLU A 257 1.70 -32.41 2.86
CA GLU A 257 1.73 -32.83 1.45
C GLU A 257 1.14 -31.77 0.51
N GLU A 258 0.37 -30.82 1.05
CA GLU A 258 -0.30 -29.74 0.32
C GLU A 258 0.18 -28.34 0.78
N PRO A 259 0.08 -27.31 -0.08
CA PRO A 259 0.37 -25.93 0.30
C PRO A 259 -0.43 -25.46 1.52
N LEU A 260 0.21 -24.73 2.41
CA LEU A 260 -0.41 -24.20 3.61
C LEU A 260 -1.08 -22.85 3.30
N HIS A 261 -2.41 -22.83 3.36
CA HIS A 261 -3.21 -21.61 3.22
C HIS A 261 -3.43 -20.94 4.57
N LEU A 262 -2.87 -19.74 4.75
CA LEU A 262 -2.97 -18.94 5.98
C LEU A 262 -3.66 -17.62 5.68
N VAL A 263 -4.69 -17.30 6.47
CA VAL A 263 -5.50 -16.09 6.29
C VAL A 263 -5.76 -15.42 7.63
N ASN A 264 -5.56 -14.11 7.69
CA ASN A 264 -6.09 -13.26 8.74
C ASN A 264 -6.42 -11.85 8.19
N VAL A 265 -6.72 -10.90 9.07
CA VAL A 265 -7.11 -9.53 8.68
C VAL A 265 -5.96 -8.77 7.98
N PHE A 266 -4.70 -9.18 8.19
CA PHE A 266 -3.51 -8.53 7.66
C PHE A 266 -2.89 -9.26 6.47
N TYR A 267 -3.17 -10.54 6.26
CA TYR A 267 -2.58 -11.33 5.17
C TYR A 267 -3.47 -12.47 4.67
N GLU A 268 -3.23 -12.85 3.42
CA GLU A 268 -3.69 -14.09 2.80
C GLU A 268 -2.48 -14.65 2.06
N ALA A 269 -1.99 -15.81 2.48
CA ALA A 269 -0.74 -16.40 2.00
C ALA A 269 -0.92 -17.90 1.75
N THR A 270 -0.34 -18.37 0.65
CA THR A 270 -0.26 -19.80 0.30
C THR A 270 1.20 -20.20 0.27
N LEU A 271 1.64 -20.94 1.28
CA LEU A 271 3.02 -21.34 1.45
C LEU A 271 3.25 -22.74 0.86
N LEU A 272 4.23 -22.89 -0.02
CA LEU A 272 4.57 -24.17 -0.66
C LEU A 272 5.18 -25.16 0.34
N ALA A 273 5.98 -24.63 1.26
CA ALA A 273 6.59 -25.36 2.37
C ALA A 273 6.93 -24.34 3.46
N GLY A 274 7.13 -24.81 4.69
CA GLY A 274 7.52 -23.93 5.78
C GLY A 274 7.98 -24.65 7.04
N ILE A 275 8.56 -23.86 7.93
CA ILE A 275 8.96 -24.23 9.27
C ILE A 275 8.13 -23.45 10.28
N GLU A 276 7.86 -24.05 11.43
CA GLU A 276 7.24 -23.35 12.54
C GLU A 276 8.34 -22.90 13.52
N ILE A 277 8.38 -21.60 13.80
CA ILE A 277 9.24 -21.03 14.84
C ILE A 277 8.40 -20.63 16.04
N LYS A 278 9.00 -20.72 17.23
CA LYS A 278 8.35 -20.41 18.51
C LYS A 278 9.07 -19.27 19.23
N ARG A 279 8.29 -18.30 19.69
CA ARG A 279 8.75 -17.20 20.54
C ARG A 279 8.78 -17.64 22.01
N CYS A 280 9.63 -17.00 22.81
CA CYS A 280 9.85 -17.35 24.21
C CYS A 280 8.59 -17.27 25.09
N ASP A 281 7.58 -16.51 24.68
CA ASP A 281 6.28 -16.40 25.36
C ASP A 281 5.24 -17.43 24.90
N GLY A 282 5.62 -18.34 24.01
CA GLY A 282 4.76 -19.40 23.50
C GLY A 282 4.14 -19.12 22.14
N ALA A 283 4.12 -17.87 21.68
CA ALA A 283 3.57 -17.51 20.36
C ALA A 283 4.32 -18.24 19.24
N THR A 284 3.59 -18.72 18.24
CA THR A 284 4.18 -19.45 17.09
C THR A 284 3.93 -18.70 15.79
N ALA A 285 4.85 -18.87 14.84
CA ALA A 285 4.73 -18.32 13.51
C ALA A 285 5.24 -19.31 12.47
N VAL A 286 4.67 -19.26 11.28
CA VAL A 286 5.13 -20.03 10.14
C VAL A 286 6.04 -19.17 9.28
N LEU A 287 7.22 -19.69 8.97
CA LEU A 287 8.12 -19.17 7.95
C LEU A 287 8.08 -20.10 6.74
N GLY A 288 7.66 -19.59 5.58
CA GLY A 288 7.55 -20.40 4.37
C GLY A 288 7.81 -19.60 3.10
N LEU A 289 7.94 -20.31 1.98
CA LEU A 289 8.14 -19.69 0.68
C LEU A 289 6.82 -19.60 -0.09
N CYS A 290 6.57 -18.43 -0.66
CA CYS A 290 5.58 -18.15 -1.68
C CYS A 290 6.27 -18.01 -3.05
N GLU A 291 5.52 -18.25 -4.11
CA GLU A 291 5.95 -17.88 -5.46
C GLU A 291 6.15 -16.36 -5.56
N SER A 292 7.17 -15.93 -6.30
CA SER A 292 7.46 -14.52 -6.53
C SER A 292 7.90 -14.30 -7.97
N PRO A 293 7.30 -13.35 -8.71
CA PRO A 293 7.81 -12.97 -10.02
C PRO A 293 9.15 -12.21 -9.93
N HIS A 294 9.60 -11.87 -8.71
CA HIS A 294 10.79 -11.06 -8.47
C HIS A 294 12.03 -11.86 -8.03
N SER A 295 11.91 -13.19 -7.88
CA SER A 295 13.05 -14.04 -7.51
C SER A 295 12.82 -15.52 -7.84
N ASP A 296 13.85 -16.16 -8.39
CA ASP A 296 13.91 -17.61 -8.59
C ASP A 296 13.93 -18.39 -7.27
N PHE A 297 14.24 -17.73 -6.15
CA PHE A 297 14.25 -18.32 -4.80
C PHE A 297 12.94 -18.07 -4.03
N GLY A 298 12.01 -17.29 -4.61
CA GLY A 298 10.71 -17.00 -4.04
C GLY A 298 10.65 -15.81 -3.09
N LEU A 299 9.49 -15.68 -2.43
CA LEU A 299 9.19 -14.70 -1.38
C LEU A 299 9.14 -15.45 -0.05
N LEU A 300 10.01 -15.08 0.90
CA LEU A 300 9.90 -15.60 2.26
C LEU A 300 8.78 -14.85 2.98
N CYS A 301 7.84 -15.61 3.54
CA CYS A 301 6.69 -15.12 4.27
C CYS A 301 6.74 -15.64 5.71
N PHE A 302 6.62 -14.71 6.65
CA PHE A 302 6.35 -14.93 8.07
C PHE A 302 4.87 -14.67 8.31
N CYS A 303 4.17 -15.62 8.91
CA CYS A 303 2.77 -15.52 9.30
C CYS A 303 2.62 -15.89 10.77
N LEU A 304 2.24 -14.93 11.62
CA LEU A 304 1.94 -15.21 13.03
C LEU A 304 0.69 -16.09 13.13
N ARG A 305 0.77 -17.20 13.86
CA ARG A 305 -0.44 -17.98 14.14
C ARG A 305 -1.29 -17.22 15.14
N SER A 306 -2.52 -16.96 14.74
CA SER A 306 -3.55 -16.45 15.65
C SER A 306 -4.05 -17.65 16.46
N ASP A 307 -4.11 -17.51 17.78
CA ASP A 307 -4.77 -18.47 18.66
C ASP A 307 -6.29 -18.53 18.37
#